data_AF-A0A669E4H6-F1
#
_entry.id   AF-A0A669E4H6-F1
#
_cell.length_a   1.000
_cell.length_b   1.000
_cell.length_c   1.000
_cell.angle_alpha   90.00
_cell.angle_beta   90.00
_cell.angle_gamma   90.00
#
_symmetry.space_group_name_H-M   'P 1'
#
loop_
_entity.id
_entity.type
_entity.pdbx_description
1 polymer ?
#
loop_
_entity_poly.entity_id
_entity_poly.type
_entity_poly.pdbx_seq_one_letter_code
_entity_poly.pdbx_strand_id
1 'polypeptide(L)' 'MGSWSRSAVLELYRALLRAGRHLQYTDRNYYRRAVAREFRRCQALTVPEDKEEALKRGRFFLSSRLGGLM' A
#
# COMPACT_ATOMS: atom_id res chain seq x y z
N MET A 1 -6.19 -16.68 -2.19
CA MET A 1 -6.23 -15.20 -2.30
C MET A 1 -6.94 -14.66 -1.08
N GLY A 2 -6.22 -14.03 -0.14
CA GLY A 2 -6.81 -13.62 1.15
C GLY A 2 -7.83 -12.51 0.96
N SER A 3 -9.05 -12.75 1.43
CA SER A 3 -10.14 -11.78 1.52
C SER A 3 -9.71 -10.53 2.30
N TRP A 4 -10.47 -9.44 2.16
CA TRP A 4 -10.20 -8.23 2.90
C TRP A 4 -10.27 -8.51 4.42
N SER A 5 -9.20 -8.16 5.14
CA SER A 5 -9.16 -8.24 6.59
C SER A 5 -8.31 -7.10 7.16
N ARG A 6 -8.62 -6.67 8.39
CA ARG A 6 -7.86 -5.61 9.06
C ARG A 6 -6.38 -5.96 9.21
N SER A 7 -6.05 -7.22 9.50
CA SER A 7 -4.67 -7.70 9.59
C SER A 7 -3.97 -7.60 8.24
N ALA A 8 -4.60 -8.06 7.16
CA ALA A 8 -4.03 -8.01 5.82
C ALA A 8 -3.71 -6.57 5.37
N VAL A 9 -4.57 -5.61 5.70
CA VAL A 9 -4.34 -4.18 5.40
C VAL A 9 -3.13 -3.64 6.18
N LEU A 10 -3.03 -3.94 7.47
CA LEU A 10 -1.92 -3.47 8.31
C LEU A 10 -0.59 -4.12 7.94
N GLU A 11 -0.61 -5.40 7.57
CA GLU A 11 0.56 -6.11 7.04
C GLU A 11 1.04 -5.49 5.74
N LEU A 12 0.13 -5.24 4.79
CA LEU A 12 0.46 -4.57 3.54
C LEU A 12 1.05 -3.18 3.77
N TYR A 13 0.45 -2.38 4.66
CA TYR A 13 0.96 -1.06 5.03
C TYR A 13 2.41 -1.15 5.55
N ARG A 14 2.67 -2.07 6.49
CA ARG A 14 4.01 -2.30 7.04
C ARG A 14 4.99 -2.78 5.98
N ALA A 15 4.57 -3.66 5.07
CA ALA A 15 5.40 -4.18 4.00
C ALA A 15 5.82 -3.08 3.01
N LEU A 16 4.90 -2.20 2.61
CA LEU A 16 5.20 -1.04 1.77
C LEU A 16 6.19 -0.08 2.43
N LEU A 17 6.01 0.22 3.73
CA LEU A 17 6.95 1.06 4.47
C LEU A 17 8.34 0.44 4.59
N ARG A 18 8.43 -0.89 4.70
CA ARG A 18 9.72 -1.61 4.71
C ARG A 18 10.38 -1.54 3.34
N ALA A 19 9.63 -1.83 2.26
CA ALA A 19 10.13 -1.74 0.89
C ALA A 19 10.64 -0.33 0.58
N GLY A 20 9.92 0.71 1.01
CA GLY A 20 10.34 2.11 0.85
C GLY A 20 11.65 2.50 1.54
N ARG A 21 12.16 1.71 2.48
CA ARG A 21 13.48 1.95 3.10
C ARG A 21 14.63 1.71 2.13
N HIS A 22 14.41 0.88 1.12
CA HIS A 22 15.39 0.53 0.10
C HIS A 22 15.38 1.49 -1.11
N LEU A 23 14.50 2.49 -1.12
CA LEU A 23 14.50 3.55 -2.14
C LEU A 23 15.76 4.43 -1.98
N GLN A 24 16.50 4.55 -3.06
CA GLN A 24 17.73 5.31 -3.21
C GLN A 24 17.47 6.68 -3.81
N TYR A 25 16.67 6.76 -4.88
CA TYR A 25 16.54 7.98 -5.69
C TYR A 25 15.27 8.79 -5.37
N THR A 26 14.31 8.18 -4.68
CA THR A 26 13.06 8.82 -4.29
C THR A 26 13.14 9.40 -2.87
N ASP A 27 12.54 10.58 -2.64
CA ASP A 27 12.38 11.12 -1.27
C ASP A 27 11.55 10.16 -0.40
N ARG A 28 12.22 9.54 0.57
CA ARG A 28 11.63 8.57 1.51
C ARG A 28 10.52 9.17 2.38
N ASN A 29 10.64 10.44 2.77
CA ASN A 29 9.61 11.14 3.54
C ASN A 29 8.38 11.45 2.69
N TYR A 30 8.58 11.81 1.42
CA TYR A 30 7.49 11.96 0.47
C TYR A 30 6.78 10.63 0.24
N TYR A 31 7.53 9.55 -0.05
CA TYR A 31 6.98 8.22 -0.24
C TYR A 31 6.12 7.78 0.96
N ARG A 32 6.65 7.89 2.18
CA ARG A 32 5.91 7.54 3.41
C ARG A 32 4.61 8.34 3.54
N ARG A 33 4.66 9.65 3.26
CA ARG A 33 3.47 10.52 3.28
C ARG A 33 2.47 10.16 2.18
N ALA A 34 2.93 9.78 0.99
CA ALA A 34 2.08 9.34 -0.12
C ALA A 34 1.35 8.04 0.23
N VAL A 35 2.06 7.03 0.74
CA VAL A 35 1.44 5.77 1.21
C VAL A 35 0.41 6.05 2.32
N ALA A 36 0.74 6.88 3.31
CA ALA A 36 -0.21 7.22 4.37
C ALA A 36 -1.44 8.00 3.88
N ARG A 37 -1.30 8.83 2.84
CA ARG A 37 -2.46 9.53 2.22
C ARG A 37 -3.36 8.54 1.50
N GLU A 38 -2.79 7.62 0.74
CA GLU A 38 -3.58 6.63 -0.02
C GLU A 38 -4.36 5.70 0.93
N PHE A 39 -3.73 5.18 1.99
CA PHE A 39 -4.44 4.35 2.96
C PHE A 39 -5.54 5.12 3.70
N ARG A 40 -5.35 6.40 4.00
CA ARG A 40 -6.41 7.25 4.58
C ARG A 40 -7.56 7.48 3.60
N ARG A 41 -7.27 7.68 2.31
CA ARG A 41 -8.29 7.77 1.27
C ARG A 41 -9.09 6.47 1.16
N CYS A 42 -8.41 5.32 1.18
CA CYS A 42 -9.08 4.01 1.12
C CYS A 42 -9.90 3.69 2.38
N GLN A 43 -9.61 4.29 3.53
CA GLN A 43 -10.45 4.13 4.74
C GLN A 43 -11.85 4.73 4.57
N ALA A 44 -12.01 5.72 3.67
CA ALA A 44 -13.32 6.30 3.37
C ALA A 44 -14.18 5.41 2.44
N LEU A 45 -13.61 4.33 1.88
CA LEU A 45 -14.37 3.38 1.07
C LEU A 45 -15.38 2.65 1.96
N THR A 46 -16.65 2.67 1.57
CA THR A 46 -17.74 2.00 2.28
C THR A 46 -18.07 0.66 1.64
N VAL A 47 -17.99 0.59 0.31
CA VAL A 47 -18.28 -0.60 -0.51
C VAL A 47 -17.22 -1.70 -0.27
N PRO A 48 -17.64 -2.93 0.13
CA PRO A 48 -16.71 -4.05 0.35
C PRO A 48 -15.86 -4.41 -0.86
N GLU A 49 -16.44 -4.37 -2.06
CA GLU A 49 -15.78 -4.68 -3.33
C GLU A 49 -14.60 -3.72 -3.58
N ASP A 50 -14.80 -2.42 -3.37
CA ASP A 50 -13.77 -1.40 -3.52
C ASP A 50 -12.61 -1.62 -2.54
N LYS A 51 -12.92 -2.08 -1.32
CA LYS A 51 -11.90 -2.40 -0.30
C LYS A 51 -11.05 -3.59 -0.72
N GLU A 52 -11.66 -4.60 -1.32
CA GLU A 52 -10.93 -5.76 -1.86
C GLU A 52 -10.07 -5.38 -3.04
N GLU A 53 -10.59 -4.57 -3.96
CA GLU A 53 -9.85 -4.10 -5.12
C GLU A 53 -8.65 -3.23 -4.71
N ALA A 54 -8.85 -2.31 -3.76
CA ALA A 54 -7.76 -1.50 -3.21
C ALA A 54 -6.67 -2.37 -2.57
N LEU A 55 -7.05 -3.43 -1.84
CA LEU A 55 -6.10 -4.38 -1.25
C LEU A 55 -5.35 -5.16 -2.34
N LYS A 56 -6.04 -5.62 -3.40
CA LYS A 56 -5.42 -6.28 -4.56
C LYS A 56 -4.43 -5.34 -5.26
N ARG A 57 -4.82 -4.10 -5.52
CA ARG A 57 -3.96 -3.06 -6.13
C ARG A 57 -2.70 -2.83 -5.30
N GLY A 58 -2.83 -2.67 -3.99
CA GLY A 58 -1.68 -2.44 -3.11
C GLY A 58 -0.75 -3.66 -3.04
N ARG A 59 -1.30 -4.89 -3.01
CA ARG A 59 -0.49 -6.13 -3.12
C ARG A 59 0.25 -6.22 -4.44
N PHE A 60 -0.41 -5.90 -5.54
CA PHE A 60 0.22 -5.84 -6.87
C PHE A 60 1.37 -4.83 -6.88
N PHE A 61 1.14 -3.61 -6.37
CA PHE A 61 2.16 -2.57 -6.26
C PHE A 61 3.38 -3.02 -5.44
N LEU A 62 3.17 -3.74 -4.34
CA LEU A 62 4.27 -4.32 -3.57
C LEU A 62 5.04 -5.38 -4.38
N SER A 63 4.33 -6.30 -5.04
CA SER A 63 4.96 -7.37 -5.84
C SER A 63 5.70 -6.87 -7.08
N SER A 64 5.25 -5.77 -7.68
CA SER A 64 5.87 -5.13 -8.85
C SER A 64 7.04 -4.21 -8.48
N ARG A 65 7.67 -4.42 -7.32
CA ARG A 65 8.75 -3.59 -6.79
C ARG A 65 8.37 -2.10 -6.74
N LEU A 66 7.23 -1.81 -6.11
CA LEU A 66 6.71 -0.46 -5.96
C LEU A 66 6.46 0.24 -7.32
N GLY A 67 6.09 -0.53 -8.36
CA GLY A 67 5.87 0.01 -9.70
C GLY A 67 7.14 0.56 -10.37
N GLY A 68 8.32 0.05 -9.98
CA GLY A 68 9.61 0.47 -10.53
C GLY A 68 10.25 1.67 -9.83
N LEU A 69 9.71 2.10 -8.67
CA LEU A 69 10.38 3.11 -7.85
C LEU A 69 11.73 2.57 -7.36
N MET A 70 12.79 3.36 -7.58
CA MET A 70 14.15 3.08 -7.12
C MET A 70 14.67 4.14 -6.16
#